data_AF-A0AAW2L4U6-F1
#
_entry.id   AF-A0AAW2L4U6-F1
#
_cell.length_a   1.000
_cell.length_b   1.000
_cell.length_c   1.000
_cell.angle_alpha   90.00
_cell.angle_beta   90.00
_cell.angle_gamma   90.00
#
_symmetry.space_group_name_H-M   'P 1'
#
loop_
_entity.id
_entity.type
_entity.pdbx_description
1 polymer ?
#
loop_
_entity_poly.entity_id
_entity_poly.type
_entity_poly.pdbx_seq_one_letter_code
_entity_poly.pdbx_strand_id
1 'polypeptide(L)' 'MAYRSAYFPVKDVIDGDLCEQFPTLPMDMQRKIGDELDRTPAEILKKLEEIRNKII' A
#
# COMPACT_ATOMS: atom_id res chain seq x y z
N MET A 1 -18.17 -5.31 1.86
CA MET A 1 -17.38 -6.23 1.01
C MET A 1 -17.55 -5.78 -0.43
N ALA A 2 -16.46 -5.74 -1.22
CA ALA A 2 -16.37 -5.23 -2.59
C ALA A 2 -16.61 -3.70 -2.80
N TYR A 3 -16.10 -2.84 -1.92
CA TYR A 3 -16.26 -1.38 -2.06
C TYR A 3 -15.75 -0.84 -3.41
N ARG A 4 -14.54 -1.24 -3.84
CA ARG A 4 -13.95 -0.77 -5.10
C ARG A 4 -14.52 -1.45 -6.36
N SER A 5 -15.18 -2.60 -6.21
CA SER A 5 -15.84 -3.33 -7.30
C SER A 5 -17.35 -3.41 -7.10
N ALA A 6 -17.99 -2.32 -6.64
CA ALA A 6 -19.38 -2.33 -6.20
C ALA A 6 -20.37 -2.74 -7.30
N TYR A 7 -20.08 -2.40 -8.56
CA TYR A 7 -20.92 -2.72 -9.72
C TYR A 7 -20.16 -3.45 -10.82
N PHE A 8 -18.87 -3.15 -10.98
CA PHE A 8 -17.99 -3.76 -11.98
C PHE A 8 -16.63 -4.09 -11.34
N PRO A 9 -15.91 -5.12 -11.82
CA PRO A 9 -14.56 -5.42 -11.35
C PRO A 9 -13.61 -4.24 -11.56
N VAL A 10 -12.80 -3.92 -10.55
CA VAL A 10 -11.64 -3.03 -10.70
C VAL A 10 -10.72 -3.57 -11.79
N LYS A 11 -10.26 -2.70 -12.68
CA LYS A 11 -9.32 -3.02 -13.74
C LYS A 11 -8.21 -1.96 -13.78
N ASP A 12 -6.96 -2.41 -13.73
CA ASP A 12 -5.75 -1.58 -13.86
C ASP A 12 -5.66 -0.39 -12.87
N VAL A 13 -6.29 -0.50 -11.69
CA VAL A 13 -6.29 0.53 -10.65
C VAL A 13 -5.84 -0.06 -9.31
N ILE A 14 -4.98 0.67 -8.60
CA ILE A 14 -4.53 0.36 -7.23
C ILE A 14 -5.09 1.42 -6.28
N ASP A 15 -5.55 1.00 -5.10
CA ASP A 15 -6.08 1.88 -4.07
C ASP A 15 -4.95 2.50 -3.23
N GLY A 16 -4.52 3.71 -3.61
CA GLY A 16 -3.45 4.44 -2.92
C GLY A 16 -3.75 4.73 -1.45
N ASP A 17 -4.99 5.11 -1.12
CA ASP A 17 -5.41 5.39 0.27
C ASP A 17 -5.30 4.15 1.16
N LEU A 18 -5.53 2.97 0.59
CA LEU A 18 -5.30 1.71 1.29
C LEU A 18 -3.81 1.44 1.49
N CYS A 19 -2.97 1.68 0.48
CA CYS A 19 -1.53 1.52 0.60
C CYS A 19 -0.91 2.49 1.63
N GLU A 20 -1.43 3.72 1.73
CA GLU A 20 -0.98 4.73 2.71
C GLU A 20 -1.32 4.38 4.16
N GLN A 21 -2.15 3.36 4.41
CA GLN A 21 -2.41 2.85 5.76
C GLN A 21 -1.28 1.96 6.29
N PHE A 22 -0.32 1.54 5.45
CA PHE A 22 0.83 0.73 5.86
C PHE A 22 1.53 1.20 7.17
N PRO A 23 1.90 2.48 7.36
CA PRO A 23 2.51 2.96 8.61
C PRO A 23 1.64 2.80 9.86
N THR A 24 0.33 2.65 9.72
CA THR A 24 -0.60 2.46 10.86
C THR A 24 -0.69 1.02 11.34
N LEU A 25 -0.12 0.07 10.57
CA LEU A 25 -0.08 -1.34 10.93
C LEU A 25 0.90 -1.58 12.09
N PRO A 26 0.68 -2.60 12.94
CA PRO A 26 1.68 -3.05 13.90
C PRO A 26 3.01 -3.42 13.21
N MET A 27 4.14 -3.19 13.88
CA MET A 27 5.47 -3.44 13.31
C MET A 27 5.68 -4.87 12.82
N ASP A 28 5.11 -5.86 13.51
CA ASP A 28 5.20 -7.27 13.10
C ASP A 28 4.49 -7.52 11.76
N MET A 29 3.36 -6.85 11.52
CA MET A 29 2.65 -6.92 10.25
C MET A 29 3.40 -6.18 9.14
N GLN A 30 3.97 -5.02 9.45
CA GLN A 30 4.81 -4.29 8.49
C GLN A 30 6.02 -5.13 8.05
N ARG A 31 6.68 -5.82 9.00
CA ARG A 31 7.79 -6.73 8.72
C ARG A 31 7.35 -7.90 7.85
N LYS A 32 6.26 -8.58 8.22
CA LYS A 32 5.72 -9.69 7.44
C LYS A 32 5.45 -9.31 5.99
N ILE A 33 4.80 -8.14 5.78
CA ILE A 33 4.53 -7.62 4.43
C ILE A 33 5.84 -7.28 3.70
N GLY A 34 6.82 -6.71 4.42
CA GLY A 34 8.16 -6.47 3.89
C GLY A 34 8.82 -7.75 3.39
N ASP A 35 8.84 -8.79 4.22
CA ASP A 35 9.44 -10.08 3.89
C ASP A 35 8.76 -10.73 2.68
N GLU A 36 7.42 -10.66 2.57
CA GLU A 36 6.68 -11.16 1.40
C GLU A 36 6.98 -10.38 0.09
N LEU A 37 7.47 -9.15 0.21
CA LEU A 37 7.82 -8.28 -0.93
C LEU A 37 9.33 -8.22 -1.20
N ASP A 38 10.15 -8.98 -0.46
CA ASP A 38 11.61 -8.88 -0.45
C ASP A 38 12.11 -7.44 -0.20
N ARG A 39 11.47 -6.75 0.74
CA ARG A 39 11.73 -5.33 1.11
C ARG A 39 11.78 -5.13 2.61
N THR A 40 12.41 -4.06 3.04
CA THR A 40 12.27 -3.59 4.43
C THR A 40 11.06 -2.65 4.58
N PRO A 41 10.43 -2.55 5.76
CA PRO A 41 9.37 -1.58 6.01
C PRO A 41 9.76 -0.14 5.65
N ALA A 42 11.03 0.24 5.87
CA ALA A 42 11.56 1.56 5.54
C ALA A 42 11.59 1.82 4.01
N GLU A 43 11.95 0.81 3.20
CA GLU A 43 11.92 0.93 1.74
C GLU A 43 10.50 1.08 1.21
N ILE A 44 9.54 0.36 1.80
CA ILE A 44 8.11 0.48 1.45
C ILE A 44 7.62 1.88 1.76
N LEU A 45 7.89 2.40 2.97
CA LEU A 45 7.52 3.76 3.35
C LEU A 45 8.11 4.81 2.42
N LYS A 46 9.41 4.70 2.13
CA LYS A 46 10.08 5.59 1.17
C LYS A 46 9.42 5.53 -0.21
N LYS A 47 9.05 4.34 -0.67
CA LYS A 47 8.40 4.16 -1.98
C LYS A 47 7.01 4.80 -2.03
N LEU A 48 6.23 4.67 -0.96
CA LEU A 48 4.91 5.31 -0.83
C LEU A 48 5.03 6.84 -0.87
N GLU A 49 5.98 7.40 -0.11
CA GLU A 49 6.25 8.85 -0.12
C GLU A 49 6.71 9.35 -1.49
N GLU A 50 7.60 8.61 -2.16
CA GLU A 50 8.07 8.95 -3.52
C GLU A 50 6.92 8.98 -4.54
N ILE A 51 5.93 8.09 -4.43
CA ILE A 51 4.78 8.07 -5.33
C ILE A 51 3.87 9.27 -5.04
N ARG A 52 3.57 9.54 -3.76
CA ARG A 52 2.74 10.69 -3.35
C ARG A 52 3.33 12.02 -3.83
N ASN A 53 4.63 12.21 -3.64
CA ASN A 53 5.32 13.44 -4.00
C ASN A 53 5.47 13.65 -5.52
N LYS A 54 5.15 12.65 -6.36
CA LYS A 54 5.15 12.80 -7.83
C LYS A 54 3.80 13.27 -8.38
N ILE A 55 2.76 13.25 -7.56
CA ILE A 55 1.38 13.59 -7.95
C ILE A 55 1.00 14.98 -7.44
N ILE A 56 1.62 15.43 -6.34
CA ILE A 56 1.54 16.78 -5.78
C ILE A 56 2.57 17.69 -6.46
#